data_AF-A0A7K2MHN7-F1
#
_entry.id   AF-A0A7K2MHN7-F1
#
_cell.length_a   1.000
_cell.length_b   1.000
_cell.length_c   1.000
_cell.angle_alpha   90.00
_cell.angle_beta   90.00
_cell.angle_gamma   90.00
#
_symmetry.space_group_name_H-M   'P 1'
#
loop_
_entity.id
_entity.type
_entity.pdbx_description
1 polymer ?
#
loop_
_entity_poly.entity_id
_entity_poly.type
_entity_poly.pdbx_seq_one_letter_code
_entity_poly.pdbx_strand_id
1 'polypeptide(L)' 'LTPWREVYGDALRLEAVWHGRKGTGPGSLRLASRTVGFAAEQGIRPVLSNAVRYADPGQGEVADVLDAAR' A
#
# COMPACT_ATOMS: atom_id res chain seq x y z
N LEU A 1 11.40 -10.53 8.19
CA LEU A 1 10.83 -9.30 8.82
C LEU A 1 11.56 -8.89 10.12
N THR A 2 12.57 -9.63 10.57
CA THR A 2 13.27 -9.41 11.85
C THR A 2 13.73 -7.97 12.08
N PRO A 3 14.44 -7.29 11.14
CA PRO A 3 14.89 -5.91 11.38
C PRO A 3 13.73 -4.93 11.62
N TRP A 4 12.59 -5.16 10.95
CA TRP A 4 11.40 -4.33 11.11
C TRP A 4 10.66 -4.60 12.43
N ARG A 5 10.66 -5.85 12.90
CA ARG A 5 10.08 -6.20 14.20
C ARG A 5 10.91 -5.66 15.35
N GLU A 6 12.23 -5.65 15.22
CA GLU A 6 13.13 -5.04 16.22
C GLU A 6 12.86 -3.55 16.38
N VAL A 7 12.64 -2.83 15.27
CA VAL A 7 12.39 -1.39 15.29
C VAL A 7 10.96 -1.04 15.73
N TYR A 8 9.94 -1.75 15.21
CA TYR A 8 8.54 -1.36 15.37
C TYR A 8 7.74 -2.22 16.35
N GLY A 9 8.25 -3.40 16.73
CA GLY A 9 7.53 -4.34 17.62
C GLY A 9 6.09 -4.57 17.18
N ASP A 10 5.17 -4.44 18.14
CA ASP A 10 3.73 -4.61 17.93
C ASP A 10 3.08 -3.49 17.11
N ALA A 11 3.81 -2.41 16.79
CA ALA A 11 3.33 -1.37 15.88
C ALA A 11 3.55 -1.72 14.41
N LEU A 12 4.33 -2.77 14.08
CA LEU A 12 4.56 -3.18 12.70
C LEU A 12 3.25 -3.58 12.01
N ARG A 13 2.99 -3.01 10.83
CA ARG A 13 1.84 -3.34 9.98
C ARG A 13 2.30 -3.70 8.58
N LEU A 14 1.49 -4.49 7.88
CA LEU A 14 1.65 -4.72 6.45
C LEU A 14 0.52 -4.01 5.70
N GLU A 15 0.88 -3.14 4.78
CA GLU A 15 -0.06 -2.33 4.02
C GLU A 15 -0.60 -3.10 2.81
N ALA A 16 -1.91 -3.18 2.68
CA ALA A 16 -2.60 -3.71 1.52
C ALA A 16 -3.26 -2.56 0.74
N VAL A 17 -2.91 -2.42 -0.53
CA VAL A 17 -3.42 -1.35 -1.42
C VAL A 17 -3.98 -1.95 -2.70
N TRP A 18 -5.21 -1.56 -3.05
CA TRP A 18 -5.85 -1.94 -4.30
C TRP A 18 -6.46 -0.74 -5.00
N HIS A 19 -6.04 -0.49 -6.23
CA HIS A 19 -6.47 0.64 -7.08
C HIS A 19 -7.24 0.16 -8.32
N GLY A 20 -7.82 -1.04 -8.29
CA GLY A 20 -8.50 -1.60 -9.47
C GLY A 20 -7.57 -2.02 -10.61
N ARG A 21 -6.23 -1.97 -10.44
CA ARG A 21 -5.27 -2.29 -11.51
C ARG A 21 -5.24 -3.80 -11.79
N LYS A 22 -5.09 -4.16 -13.06
CA LYS A 22 -4.87 -5.55 -13.51
C LYS A 22 -3.39 -5.94 -13.31
N GLY A 23 -3.10 -7.24 -13.37
CA GLY A 23 -1.74 -7.77 -13.28
C GLY A 23 -1.30 -8.10 -11.85
N THR A 24 0.00 -8.00 -11.59
CA THR A 24 0.63 -8.46 -10.33
C THR A 24 1.45 -7.39 -9.62
N GLY A 25 1.47 -6.16 -10.15
CA GLY A 25 2.24 -5.04 -9.61
C GLY A 25 1.49 -4.21 -8.56
N PRO A 26 2.04 -3.04 -8.19
CA PRO A 26 1.41 -2.10 -7.26
C PRO A 26 -0.02 -1.71 -7.67
N GLY A 27 -0.92 -1.72 -6.68
CA GLY A 27 -2.34 -1.41 -6.87
C GLY A 27 -3.17 -2.54 -7.48
N SER A 28 -2.57 -3.71 -7.74
CA SER A 28 -3.30 -4.89 -8.24
C SER A 28 -3.96 -5.68 -7.11
N LEU A 29 -5.11 -6.29 -7.41
CA LEU A 29 -5.80 -7.18 -6.46
C LEU A 29 -4.92 -8.35 -6.03
N ARG A 30 -4.14 -8.91 -6.97
CA ARG A 30 -3.26 -10.05 -6.67
C ARG A 30 -2.20 -9.69 -5.65
N LEU A 31 -1.56 -8.53 -5.78
CA LEU A 31 -0.56 -8.09 -4.80
C LEU A 31 -1.22 -7.82 -3.44
N ALA A 32 -2.35 -7.11 -3.41
CA ALA A 32 -3.09 -6.83 -2.17
C ALA A 32 -3.47 -8.12 -1.42
N SER A 33 -4.07 -9.09 -2.11
CA SER A 33 -4.42 -10.40 -1.53
C SER A 33 -3.21 -11.16 -1.02
N ARG A 34 -2.09 -11.14 -1.75
CA ARG A 34 -0.83 -11.77 -1.29
C ARG A 34 -0.30 -11.10 -0.03
N THR A 35 -0.36 -9.77 0.07
CA THR A 35 0.09 -9.07 1.27
C THR A 35 -0.79 -9.43 2.48
N VAL A 36 -2.11 -9.51 2.32
CA VAL A 36 -3.01 -9.94 3.39
C VAL A 36 -2.72 -11.38 3.83
N GLY A 37 -2.53 -12.31 2.87
CA GLY A 37 -2.16 -13.69 3.18
C GLY A 37 -0.83 -13.80 3.92
N PHE A 38 0.19 -13.10 3.43
CA PHE A 38 1.50 -13.03 4.08
C PHE A 38 1.40 -12.42 5.48
N ALA A 39 0.56 -11.41 5.69
CA ALA A 39 0.34 -10.83 7.01
C ALA A 39 -0.23 -11.85 8.00
N ALA A 40 -1.19 -12.68 7.56
CA ALA A 40 -1.71 -13.77 8.37
C ALA A 40 -0.64 -14.81 8.70
N GLU A 41 0.15 -15.25 7.72
CA GLU A 41 1.25 -16.22 7.89
C GLU A 41 2.31 -15.73 8.89
N GLN A 42 2.57 -14.42 8.89
CA GLN A 42 3.55 -13.81 9.78
C GLN A 42 2.95 -13.37 11.13
N GLY A 43 1.64 -13.48 11.34
CA GLY A 43 0.99 -12.94 12.54
C GLY A 43 1.16 -11.43 12.68
N ILE A 44 1.16 -10.68 11.58
CA ILE A 44 1.23 -9.22 11.56
C ILE A 44 -0.14 -8.68 11.15
N ARG A 45 -0.62 -7.63 11.83
CA ARG A 45 -1.90 -7.00 11.48
C ARG A 45 -1.78 -6.29 10.12
N PRO A 46 -2.59 -6.67 9.11
CA PRO A 46 -2.65 -5.92 7.87
C PRO A 46 -3.45 -4.61 8.05
N VAL A 47 -3.15 -3.62 7.23
CA VAL A 47 -3.91 -2.36 7.14
C VAL A 47 -4.31 -2.13 5.69
N LEU A 48 -5.61 -1.93 5.47
CA LEU A 48 -6.11 -1.46 4.18
C LEU A 48 -5.90 0.05 4.08
N SER A 49 -5.21 0.50 3.04
CA SER A 49 -4.97 1.92 2.77
C SER A 49 -5.20 2.24 1.28
N ASN A 50 -5.07 3.52 0.91
CA ASN A 50 -5.24 3.99 -0.46
C ASN A 50 -3.99 4.67 -1.05
N ALA A 51 -2.92 4.88 -0.27
CA ALA A 51 -1.74 5.66 -0.70
C ALA A 51 -2.12 7.00 -1.38
N VAL A 52 -2.99 7.77 -0.72
CA VAL A 52 -3.61 9.00 -1.25
C VAL A 52 -2.55 10.04 -1.60
N ARG A 53 -2.65 10.64 -2.78
CA ARG A 53 -1.76 11.72 -3.26
C ARG A 53 -2.43 13.08 -3.38
N TYR A 54 -3.76 13.08 -3.39
CA TYR A 54 -4.60 14.27 -3.57
C TYR A 54 -5.91 14.06 -2.83
N ALA A 55 -6.53 15.16 -2.37
CA ALA A 55 -7.70 15.09 -1.50
C ALA A 55 -8.95 14.63 -2.25
N ASP A 56 -9.12 15.11 -3.48
CA ASP A 56 -10.33 14.90 -4.27
C ASP A 56 -10.05 14.07 -5.54
N PRO A 57 -10.97 13.18 -5.95
CA PRO A 57 -10.76 12.32 -7.13
C PRO A 57 -10.45 13.07 -8.44
N GLY A 58 -10.89 14.32 -8.57
CA GLY A 58 -10.63 15.16 -9.75
C GLY A 58 -9.25 15.81 -9.80
N GLN A 59 -8.42 15.66 -8.76
CA GLN A 59 -7.13 16.33 -8.66
C GLN A 59 -5.96 15.54 -9.27
N GLY A 60 -6.24 14.45 -9.98
CA GLY A 60 -5.21 13.63 -10.64
C GLY A 60 -4.33 14.41 -11.61
N GLU A 61 -4.92 15.20 -12.50
CA GLU A 61 -4.17 15.98 -13.51
C GLU A 61 -3.25 17.02 -12.87
N VAL A 62 -3.71 17.68 -11.79
CA VAL A 62 -2.89 18.64 -11.03
C VAL A 62 -1.71 17.92 -10.39
N ALA A 63 -1.94 16.75 -9.79
CA ALA A 63 -0.87 15.96 -9.20
C ALA A 63 0.17 15.50 -10.25
N ASP A 64 -0.26 15.14 -11.46
CA ASP A 64 0.63 14.74 -12.54
C ASP A 64 1.51 15.91 -13.02
N VAL A 65 0.96 17.12 -13.13
CA VAL A 65 1.75 18.34 -13.46
C VAL A 65 2.76 18.65 -12.36
N LEU A 66 2.36 18.57 -11.08
CA LEU A 66 3.27 18.79 -9.96
C LEU A 66 4.38 17.75 -9.91
N ASP A 67 4.11 16.51 -10.30
CA ASP A 67 5.12 15.46 -10.40
C ASP A 67 6.10 15.70 -11.55
N ALA A 68 5.62 16.17 -12.71
CA ALA A 68 6.47 16.48 -13.86
C ALA A 68 7.41 17.67 -13.62
N ALA A 69 7.07 18.54 -12.67
CA ALA A 69 7.87 19.71 -12.29
C ALA A 69 8.94 19.43 -11.21
N ARG A 70 8.98 18.21 -10.65
CA ARG A 70 9.95 17.80 -9.62
C ARG A 70 11.29 17.38 -10.25
#